data_AF-A0A3D0QHE4-F1
#
_entry.id   AF-A0A3D0QHE4-F1
#
_cell.length_a   1.000
_cell.length_b   1.000
_cell.length_c   1.000
_cell.angle_alpha   90.00
_cell.angle_beta   90.00
_cell.angle_gamma   90.00
#
_symmetry.space_group_name_H-M   'P 1'
#
loop_
_entity.id
_entity.type
_entity.pdbx_description
1 polymer ?
#
loop_
_entity_poly.entity_id
_entity_poly.type
_entity_poly.pdbx_seq_one_letter_code
_entity_poly.pdbx_strand_id
1 'polypeptide(L)'
;MEVSSLPRSSRISNSTISQGYSSVAHTIQEIPADQAQPQRPRRPDWLKAKIPGGEGYARLKSIIDANRLHTVREEARCPHMGECWHSGTA
;
A
#
# COMPACT_ATOMS: atom_id res chain seq x y z
N MET A 1 40.78 -1.80 -16.03
CA MET A 1 40.48 -1.80 -14.59
C MET A 1 40.53 -0.36 -14.12
N GLU A 2 39.41 0.34 -14.12
CA GLU A 2 39.32 1.60 -13.39
C GLU A 2 37.89 1.74 -12.88
N VAL A 3 37.74 1.67 -11.56
CA VAL A 3 36.46 1.80 -10.86
C VAL A 3 36.30 3.26 -10.45
N SER A 4 35.55 4.03 -11.23
CA SER A 4 35.19 5.41 -10.88
C SER A 4 34.41 5.41 -9.57
N SER A 5 35.04 5.98 -8.54
CA SER A 5 34.54 6.03 -7.17
C SER A 5 33.37 7.03 -7.06
N LEU A 6 32.22 6.59 -6.57
CA LEU A 6 31.08 7.47 -6.27
C LEU A 6 31.39 8.36 -5.05
N PRO A 7 30.98 9.64 -5.03
CA PRO A 7 31.23 10.53 -3.90
C PRO A 7 30.43 10.08 -2.67
N ARG A 8 31.11 10.08 -1.53
CA ARG A 8 30.58 9.67 -0.23
C ARG A 8 29.45 10.59 0.22
N SER A 9 28.27 10.03 0.43
CA SER A 9 27.08 10.73 0.95
C SER A 9 27.42 11.48 2.23
N SER A 10 27.33 12.82 2.18
CA SER A 10 27.48 13.69 3.33
C SER A 10 26.28 13.54 4.27
N ARG A 11 26.54 13.39 5.57
CA ARG A 11 25.49 13.31 6.60
C ARG A 11 24.70 14.61 6.61
N ILE A 12 23.41 14.53 6.28
CA ILE A 12 22.47 15.61 6.51
C ILE A 12 22.34 15.78 8.04
N SER A 13 22.66 16.96 8.56
CA SER A 13 22.57 17.28 9.98
C SER A 13 21.12 17.51 10.41
N ASN A 14 20.74 17.00 11.58
CA ASN A 14 19.39 17.14 12.15
C ASN A 14 18.97 18.60 12.38
N SER A 15 19.91 19.56 12.39
CA SER A 15 19.64 20.99 12.46
C SER A 15 18.91 21.54 11.22
N THR A 16 19.14 20.94 10.04
CA THR A 16 18.46 21.33 8.78
C THR A 16 16.99 20.91 8.77
N ILE A 17 16.67 19.80 9.44
CA ILE A 17 15.28 19.32 9.60
C ILE A 17 14.49 20.30 10.49
N SER A 18 15.16 20.91 11.46
CA SER A 18 14.49 21.79 12.42
C SER A 18 14.03 23.13 11.84
N GLN A 19 14.75 23.67 10.86
CA GLN A 19 14.38 24.94 10.23
C GLN A 19 13.28 24.78 9.18
N GLY A 20 13.14 23.59 8.58
CA GLY A 20 12.10 23.31 7.59
C GLY A 20 10.68 23.16 8.18
N TYR A 21 10.55 22.68 9.43
CA TYR A 21 9.23 22.45 10.03
C TYR A 21 8.54 23.75 10.50
N SER A 22 9.29 24.83 10.74
CA SER A 22 8.71 26.05 11.32
C SER A 22 7.80 26.81 10.34
N SER A 23 7.94 26.57 9.04
CA SER A 23 7.13 27.21 7.99
C SER A 23 5.79 26.48 7.72
N VAL A 24 5.71 25.18 8.02
CA VAL A 24 4.51 24.35 7.78
C VAL A 24 3.50 24.37 8.93
N ALA A 25 3.72 25.18 9.97
CA ALA A 25 2.78 25.38 11.08
C ALA A 25 1.55 26.24 10.70
N HIS A 26 1.31 26.48 9.41
CA HIS A 26 0.11 27.15 8.93
C HIS A 26 -1.07 26.14 8.90
N THR A 27 -1.74 26.07 10.04
CA THR A 27 -3.15 25.68 10.24
C THR A 27 -3.52 24.24 9.86
N ILE A 28 -3.48 23.34 10.85
CA ILE A 28 -4.35 22.17 10.86
C ILE A 28 -5.76 22.69 11.21
N GLN A 29 -6.65 22.78 10.23
CA GLN A 29 -8.02 23.21 10.43
C GLN A 29 -8.88 22.01 10.83
N GLU A 30 -9.55 22.09 11.99
CA GLU A 30 -10.42 21.01 12.46
C GLU A 30 -11.67 20.89 11.57
N ILE A 31 -11.93 19.68 11.06
CA ILE A 31 -13.10 19.39 10.21
C ILE A 31 -14.30 19.13 11.13
N PRO A 32 -15.42 19.89 11.01
CA PRO A 32 -16.61 19.70 11.84
C PRO A 32 -17.20 18.30 11.68
N ALA A 33 -17.54 17.64 12.80
CA ALA A 33 -18.02 16.26 12.83
C ALA A 33 -19.41 16.04 12.19
N ASP A 34 -20.15 17.11 11.90
CA ASP A 34 -21.53 17.08 11.42
C ASP A 34 -21.63 17.31 9.91
N GLN A 35 -20.85 16.56 9.14
CA GLN A 35 -20.98 16.52 7.68
C GLN A 35 -21.51 15.13 7.31
N ALA A 36 -22.75 15.06 6.84
CA ALA A 36 -23.30 13.87 6.22
C ALA A 36 -22.33 13.41 5.13
N GLN A 37 -21.72 12.23 5.30
CA GLN A 37 -20.64 11.80 4.42
C GLN A 37 -21.14 11.84 2.97
N PRO A 38 -20.44 12.55 2.06
CA PRO A 38 -20.83 12.58 0.66
C PRO A 38 -20.92 11.14 0.15
N GLN A 39 -22.07 10.80 -0.41
CA GLN A 39 -22.33 9.46 -0.96
C GLN A 39 -21.22 9.13 -1.95
N ARG A 40 -20.41 8.11 -1.64
CA ARG A 40 -19.26 7.76 -2.48
C ARG A 40 -19.78 7.40 -3.87
N PRO A 41 -19.26 8.02 -4.95
CA PRO A 41 -19.68 7.67 -6.29
C PRO A 41 -19.41 6.18 -6.55
N ARG A 42 -20.35 5.51 -7.23
CA ARG A 42 -20.20 4.09 -7.55
C ARG A 42 -19.01 3.89 -8.47
N ARG A 43 -18.26 2.81 -8.23
CA ARG A 43 -17.17 2.41 -9.12
C ARG A 43 -17.72 2.06 -10.51
N PRO A 44 -17.09 2.51 -11.60
CA PRO A 44 -17.48 2.15 -12.96
C PRO A 44 -17.28 0.64 -13.19
N ASP A 45 -18.00 0.08 -14.16
CA ASP A 45 -18.04 -1.37 -14.38
C ASP A 45 -16.67 -1.98 -14.70
N TRP A 46 -15.84 -1.29 -15.48
CA TRP A 46 -14.49 -1.75 -15.84
C TRP A 46 -13.50 -1.80 -14.67
N LEU A 47 -13.78 -1.12 -13.56
CA LEU A 47 -12.95 -1.11 -12.34
C LEU A 47 -13.41 -2.16 -11.31
N LYS A 48 -14.51 -2.87 -11.58
CA LYS A 48 -15.03 -3.88 -10.65
C LYS A 48 -14.22 -5.17 -10.79
N ALA A 49 -13.71 -5.63 -9.65
CA ALA A 49 -13.01 -6.90 -9.56
C ALA A 49 -13.99 -8.08 -9.48
N LYS A 50 -13.54 -9.24 -9.98
CA LYS A 50 -14.26 -10.51 -9.80
C LYS A 50 -14.02 -11.04 -8.40
N ILE A 51 -14.99 -11.80 -7.87
CA ILE A 51 -14.84 -12.46 -6.58
C ILE A 51 -13.76 -13.55 -6.72
N PRO A 52 -12.72 -13.57 -5.86
CA PRO A 52 -11.69 -14.61 -5.91
C PRO A 52 -12.29 -15.98 -5.56
N GLY A 53 -11.85 -17.03 -6.26
CA GLY A 53 -12.34 -18.39 -6.04
C GLY A 53 -11.57 -19.42 -6.89
N GLY A 54 -11.97 -20.68 -6.77
CA GLY A 54 -11.35 -21.82 -7.46
C GLY A 54 -10.30 -22.57 -6.63
N GLU A 55 -9.87 -23.72 -7.13
CA GLU A 55 -8.99 -24.66 -6.41
C GLU A 55 -7.63 -24.03 -6.05
N GLY A 56 -6.99 -23.34 -7.00
CA GLY A 56 -5.69 -22.69 -6.78
C GLY A 56 -5.75 -21.62 -5.69
N TYR A 57 -6.83 -20.83 -5.64
CA TYR A 57 -7.06 -19.86 -4.56
C TYR A 57 -7.20 -20.56 -3.20
N ALA A 58 -8.03 -21.60 -3.11
CA ALA A 58 -8.26 -22.33 -1.87
C ALA A 58 -6.98 -23.03 -1.37
N ARG A 59 -6.20 -23.61 -2.28
CA ARG A 59 -4.91 -24.24 -1.99
C ARG A 59 -3.90 -23.24 -1.45
N LEU A 60 -3.74 -22.08 -2.11
CA LEU A 60 -2.75 -21.11 -1.65
C LEU A 60 -3.19 -20.46 -0.33
N LYS A 61 -4.50 -20.22 -0.16
CA LYS A 61 -5.06 -19.71 1.10
C LYS A 61 -4.80 -20.66 2.26
N SER A 62 -5.01 -21.97 2.07
CA SER A 62 -4.76 -22.95 3.12
C SER A 62 -3.28 -23.04 3.52
N ILE A 63 -2.35 -22.90 2.56
CA ILE A 63 -0.91 -22.85 2.84
C ILE A 63 -0.56 -21.62 3.66
N ILE A 64 -1.03 -20.44 3.24
CA ILE A 64 -0.77 -19.17 3.94
C ILE A 64 -1.29 -19.24 5.38
N ASP A 65 -2.52 -19.71 5.57
CA ASP A 65 -3.17 -19.80 6.88
C ASP A 65 -2.49 -20.83 7.79
N ALA A 66 -2.17 -22.01 7.26
CA ALA A 66 -1.48 -23.06 8.01
C ALA A 66 -0.10 -22.61 8.52
N ASN A 67 0.58 -21.76 7.75
CA ASN A 67 1.89 -21.21 8.10
C ASN A 67 1.81 -19.85 8.81
N ARG A 68 0.60 -19.31 9.03
CA ARG A 68 0.36 -18.01 9.68
C ARG A 68 1.14 -16.88 9.00
N LEU A 69 1.18 -16.90 7.67
CA LEU A 69 1.86 -15.91 6.85
C LEU A 69 0.92 -14.77 6.47
N HIS A 70 1.49 -13.59 6.23
CA HIS A 70 0.80 -12.45 5.64
C HIS A 70 1.39 -12.12 4.29
N THR A 71 0.54 -11.86 3.31
CA THR A 71 0.97 -11.44 1.96
C THR A 71 0.59 -10.00 1.70
N VAL A 72 1.42 -9.28 0.94
CA VAL A 72 1.10 -7.91 0.46
C VAL A 72 -0.26 -7.91 -0.25
N ARG A 73 -0.59 -8.99 -0.96
CA ARG A 73 -1.81 -9.10 -1.73
C ARG A 73 -3.07 -9.14 -0.82
N GLU A 74 -2.99 -9.79 0.34
CA GLU A 74 -4.04 -9.79 1.36
C GLU A 74 -4.20 -8.45 2.04
N GLU A 75 -3.10 -7.87 2.55
CA GLU A 75 -3.12 -6.59 3.24
C GLU A 75 -3.62 -5.45 2.34
N ALA A 76 -3.23 -5.48 1.06
CA ALA A 76 -3.67 -4.50 0.07
C ALA A 76 -5.07 -4.76 -0.48
N ARG A 77 -5.74 -5.87 -0.11
CA ARG A 77 -7.03 -6.30 -0.68
C ARG A 77 -7.03 -6.26 -2.21
N CYS A 78 -5.98 -6.81 -2.80
CA CYS A 78 -5.74 -6.72 -4.24
C CYS A 78 -6.92 -7.28 -5.05
N PRO A 79 -7.46 -6.54 -6.04
CA PRO A 79 -8.59 -6.99 -6.85
C PRO A 79 -8.28 -8.19 -7.75
N HIS A 80 -7.00 -8.52 -7.97
CA HIS A 80 -6.55 -9.61 -8.85
C HIS A 80 -6.11 -10.87 -8.09
N MET A 81 -6.39 -10.96 -6.79
CA MET A 81 -5.94 -12.07 -5.94
C MET A 81 -6.31 -13.46 -6.47
N GLY A 82 -7.52 -13.63 -6.99
CA GLY A 82 -7.97 -14.92 -7.53
C GLY A 82 -7.11 -15.39 -8.71
N GLU A 83 -6.81 -14.52 -9.65
CA GLU A 83 -6.00 -14.84 -10.84
C GLU A 83 -4.55 -15.16 -10.46
N CYS A 84 -3.95 -14.32 -9.62
CA CYS A 84 -2.56 -14.52 -9.28
C CYS A 84 -2.33 -15.78 -8.44
N TRP A 85 -3.23 -16.06 -7.49
CA TRP A 85 -3.15 -17.25 -6.64
C TRP A 85 -3.51 -18.53 -7.41
N HIS A 86 -4.41 -18.44 -8.40
CA HIS A 86 -4.65 -19.54 -9.34
C HIS A 86 -3.37 -19.92 -10.10
N SER A 87 -2.56 -18.93 -10.48
CA SER A 87 -1.24 -19.13 -11.10
C SER A 87 -0.13 -19.50 -10.10
N GLY A 88 -0.45 -19.70 -8.81
CA GLY A 88 0.53 -20.06 -7.78
C GLY A 88 1.48 -18.94 -7.35
N THR A 89 1.15 -17.67 -7.66
CA THR A 89 1.95 -16.50 -7.25
C THR A 89 1.24 -15.80 -6.11
N ALA A 90 1.90 -15.59 -4.96
CA ALA A 90 1.33 -14.97 -3.76
C ALA A 90 1.59 -13.47 -3.69
#